data_AF-A0A453RST2-F1
#
_entry.id   AF-A0A453RST2-F1
#
_cell.length_a   1.000
_cell.length_b   1.000
_cell.length_c   1.000
_cell.angle_alpha   90.00
_cell.angle_beta   90.00
_cell.angle_gamma   90.00
#
_symmetry.space_group_name_H-M   'P 1'
#
loop_
_entity.id
_entity.type
_entity.pdbx_description
1 polymer ?
#
loop_
_entity_poly.entity_id
_entity_poly.type
_entity_poly.pdbx_seq_one_letter_code
_entity_poly.pdbx_strand_id
1 'polypeptide(L)'
;MEIGPLDTDLKPRATTWLNKADLLFVDNPVGTGFSFVEGGNKSLMARTDGQAARDLTALLIKLYRHNKPLQGSPLYIVAESYGGKFAVTTALTALKAIRHGHLRAKLGGVALGDSWISPEDSVLSWGPLLYQLSRIDEKGLQQCDSLANKIKAQLKAKQYAAAEKSWEDLESAVLEQSNSVNFYNILKDESSEDAAVLATAGAAVRKVGYTRYLSSKATREGGLDGLMNAEVKAKLGIIPNNFTWGEQSGDVFEALAGDFMKPRINEVDQLLRLGVEVTIYSGQVWKKHPPSLLCPTS
;
A
#
# COMPACT_ATOMS: atom_id res chain seq x y z
N MET A 1 -9.35 -6.23 -6.80
CA MET A 1 -9.34 -7.45 -5.95
C MET A 1 -10.08 -7.27 -4.62
N GLU A 2 -10.37 -6.04 -4.19
CA GLU A 2 -10.91 -5.73 -2.86
C GLU A 2 -12.32 -5.10 -2.89
N ILE A 3 -12.42 -3.76 -2.93
CA ILE A 3 -13.63 -3.00 -2.57
C ILE A 3 -14.46 -2.45 -3.76
N GLY A 4 -13.92 -2.50 -4.98
CA GLY A 4 -14.57 -1.97 -6.19
C GLY A 4 -15.89 -2.66 -6.57
N PRO A 5 -16.61 -2.16 -7.59
CA PRO A 5 -17.87 -2.74 -8.04
C PRO A 5 -17.73 -4.16 -8.57
N LEU A 6 -16.62 -4.44 -9.26
CA LEU A 6 -16.40 -5.67 -10.00
C LEU A 6 -15.17 -6.42 -9.47
N ASP A 7 -15.13 -7.74 -9.68
CA ASP A 7 -13.93 -8.54 -9.51
C ASP A 7 -13.05 -8.59 -10.77
N THR A 8 -11.98 -9.40 -10.72
CA THR A 8 -11.04 -9.55 -11.83
C THR A 8 -11.66 -10.23 -13.06
N ASP A 9 -12.78 -10.93 -12.89
CA ASP A 9 -13.57 -11.52 -13.97
C ASP A 9 -14.69 -10.57 -14.45
N LEU A 10 -14.66 -9.30 -14.00
CA LEU A 10 -15.70 -8.31 -14.26
C LEU A 10 -17.09 -8.69 -13.72
N LYS A 11 -17.16 -9.55 -12.71
CA LYS A 11 -18.42 -9.93 -12.05
C LYS A 11 -18.74 -8.96 -10.90
N PRO A 12 -20.02 -8.61 -10.68
CA PRO A 12 -20.42 -7.75 -9.57
C PRO A 12 -20.04 -8.31 -8.19
N ARG A 13 -19.61 -7.42 -7.28
CA ARG A 13 -19.29 -7.76 -5.89
C ARG A 13 -20.42 -7.35 -4.96
N ALA A 14 -20.98 -8.32 -4.24
CA ALA A 14 -21.96 -8.04 -3.18
C ALA A 14 -21.37 -7.19 -2.03
N THR A 15 -20.05 -7.28 -1.81
CA THR A 15 -19.32 -6.58 -0.75
C THR A 15 -18.71 -5.24 -1.19
N THR A 16 -19.13 -4.70 -2.33
CA THR A 16 -18.59 -3.43 -2.83
C THR A 16 -18.87 -2.28 -1.86
N TRP A 17 -17.90 -1.37 -1.74
CA TRP A 17 -18.06 -0.15 -0.94
C TRP A 17 -18.96 0.90 -1.62
N LEU A 18 -19.31 0.70 -2.91
CA LEU A 18 -20.31 1.53 -3.60
C LEU A 18 -21.69 1.48 -2.95
N ASN A 19 -21.97 0.45 -2.14
CA ASN A 19 -23.17 0.39 -1.32
C ASN A 19 -23.21 1.45 -0.19
N LYS A 20 -22.10 2.15 0.06
CA LYS A 20 -21.93 3.10 1.15
C LYS A 20 -21.42 4.48 0.70
N ALA A 21 -20.60 4.54 -0.34
CA ALA A 21 -20.01 5.79 -0.83
C ALA A 21 -19.64 5.71 -2.31
N ASP A 22 -19.59 6.86 -2.98
CA ASP A 22 -18.96 6.98 -4.30
C ASP A 22 -17.45 6.73 -4.18
N LEU A 23 -16.90 5.94 -5.10
CA LEU A 23 -15.49 5.54 -5.06
C LEU A 23 -14.69 6.26 -6.17
N LEU A 24 -13.54 6.83 -5.78
CA LEU A 24 -12.54 7.38 -6.69
C LEU A 24 -11.23 6.59 -6.50
N PHE A 25 -10.82 5.87 -7.53
CA PHE A 25 -9.51 5.19 -7.57
C PHE A 25 -8.53 6.07 -8.34
N VAL A 26 -7.34 6.28 -7.77
CA VAL A 26 -6.29 7.11 -8.37
C VAL A 26 -4.99 6.33 -8.39
N ASP A 27 -4.43 6.15 -9.58
CA ASP A 27 -3.06 5.65 -9.72
C ASP A 27 -2.09 6.75 -9.29
N ASN A 28 -1.47 6.59 -8.12
CA ASN A 28 -0.63 7.58 -7.47
C ASN A 28 0.63 6.95 -6.86
N PRO A 29 1.81 7.58 -6.95
CA PRO A 29 2.13 8.82 -7.68
C PRO A 29 2.23 8.61 -9.20
N VAL A 30 2.65 9.66 -9.93
CA VAL A 30 2.99 9.52 -11.35
C VAL A 30 4.09 8.46 -11.54
N GLY A 31 3.92 7.57 -12.51
CA GLY A 31 4.73 6.37 -12.72
C GLY A 31 4.05 5.08 -12.24
N THR A 32 2.92 5.17 -11.53
CA THR A 32 2.09 4.03 -11.09
C THR A 32 0.95 3.77 -12.07
N GLY A 33 0.69 2.51 -12.41
CA GLY A 33 -0.47 2.11 -13.23
C GLY A 33 -0.54 2.86 -14.56
N PHE A 34 -1.65 3.55 -14.81
CA PHE A 34 -1.87 4.41 -15.98
C PHE A 34 -1.48 5.89 -15.77
N SER A 35 -0.95 6.26 -14.62
CA SER A 35 -0.37 7.59 -14.41
C SER A 35 1.06 7.62 -14.94
N PHE A 36 1.32 8.36 -16.01
CA PHE A 36 2.63 8.38 -16.68
C PHE A 36 3.18 9.78 -16.93
N VAL A 37 4.47 9.84 -17.23
CA VAL A 37 5.15 11.04 -17.73
C VAL A 37 5.37 10.90 -19.23
N GLU A 38 4.99 11.92 -20.00
CA GLU A 38 5.26 11.94 -21.44
C GLU A 38 6.78 11.85 -21.69
N GLY A 39 7.16 11.06 -22.70
CA GLY A 39 8.55 10.82 -23.05
C GLY A 39 9.34 9.97 -22.04
N GLY A 40 8.70 9.43 -20.99
CA GLY A 40 9.35 8.52 -20.03
C GLY A 40 10.39 9.18 -19.13
N ASN A 41 10.36 10.52 -18.99
CA ASN A 41 11.35 11.23 -18.19
C ASN A 41 11.14 11.02 -16.68
N LYS A 42 11.86 10.05 -16.11
CA LYS A 42 11.84 9.71 -14.68
C LYS A 42 12.20 10.89 -13.76
N SER A 43 12.86 11.95 -14.24
CA SER A 43 13.16 13.14 -13.42
C SER A 43 11.91 13.90 -12.97
N LEU A 44 10.77 13.67 -13.62
CA LEU A 44 9.47 14.29 -13.32
C LEU A 44 8.64 13.47 -12.32
N MET A 45 9.11 12.30 -11.90
CA MET A 45 8.44 11.50 -10.87
C MET A 45 8.57 12.14 -9.48
N ALA A 46 7.57 11.91 -8.64
CA ALA A 46 7.61 12.34 -7.25
C ALA A 46 8.74 11.61 -6.49
N ARG A 47 9.56 12.37 -5.76
CA ARG A 47 10.68 11.85 -4.96
C ARG A 47 10.44 11.89 -3.46
N THR A 48 9.26 12.35 -3.05
CA THR A 48 8.83 12.38 -1.65
C THR A 48 7.32 12.18 -1.57
N ASP A 49 6.84 11.63 -0.47
CA ASP A 49 5.41 11.55 -0.13
C ASP A 49 4.77 12.95 -0.17
N GLY A 50 5.52 13.99 0.22
CA GLY A 50 5.07 15.37 0.16
C GLY A 50 4.86 15.90 -1.26
N GLN A 51 5.67 15.48 -2.23
CA GLN A 51 5.45 15.79 -3.66
C GLN A 51 4.21 15.04 -4.17
N ALA A 52 4.14 13.73 -3.92
CA ALA A 52 2.99 12.91 -4.30
C ALA A 52 1.67 13.49 -3.74
N ALA A 53 1.66 13.89 -2.47
CA ALA A 53 0.51 14.50 -1.82
C ALA A 53 0.08 15.84 -2.43
N ARG A 54 1.04 16.66 -2.89
CA ARG A 54 0.74 17.92 -3.59
C ARG A 54 0.11 17.67 -4.95
N ASP A 55 0.64 16.70 -5.70
CA ASP A 55 0.11 16.33 -7.01
C ASP A 55 -1.31 15.76 -6.88
N LEU A 56 -1.53 14.87 -5.90
CA LEU A 56 -2.86 14.33 -5.59
C LEU A 56 -3.83 15.43 -5.12
N THR A 57 -3.37 16.39 -4.31
CA THR A 57 -4.20 17.54 -3.92
C THR A 57 -4.53 18.43 -5.12
N ALA A 58 -3.62 18.61 -6.07
CA ALA A 58 -3.87 19.36 -7.29
C ALA A 58 -4.92 18.67 -8.18
N LEU A 59 -4.90 17.34 -8.25
CA LEU A 59 -5.95 16.54 -8.87
C LEU A 59 -7.31 16.79 -8.20
N LEU A 60 -7.37 16.71 -6.87
CA LEU A 60 -8.60 16.96 -6.11
C LEU A 60 -9.13 18.38 -6.35
N ILE A 61 -8.27 19.40 -6.37
CA ILE A 61 -8.65 20.79 -6.68
C ILE A 61 -9.30 20.88 -8.08
N LYS A 62 -8.68 20.25 -9.09
CA LYS A 62 -9.23 20.24 -10.45
C LYS A 62 -10.58 19.52 -10.51
N LEU A 63 -10.67 18.34 -9.90
CA LEU A 63 -11.87 17.51 -9.88
C LEU A 63 -13.06 18.22 -9.20
N TYR A 64 -12.80 18.88 -8.08
CA TYR A 64 -13.86 19.55 -7.30
C TYR A 64 -14.26 20.91 -7.86
N ARG A 65 -13.47 21.56 -8.73
CA ARG A 65 -13.69 22.97 -9.14
C ARG A 65 -15.10 23.24 -9.68
N HIS A 66 -15.64 22.33 -10.50
CA HIS A 66 -16.96 22.47 -11.15
C HIS A 66 -17.93 21.33 -10.84
N ASN A 67 -17.60 20.45 -9.90
CA ASN A 67 -18.43 19.29 -9.57
C ASN A 67 -19.27 19.55 -8.30
N LYS A 68 -20.49 20.07 -8.47
CA LYS A 68 -21.41 20.41 -7.36
C LYS A 68 -21.77 19.22 -6.48
N PRO A 69 -22.11 18.03 -7.04
CA PRO A 69 -22.30 16.83 -6.23
C PRO A 69 -21.11 16.51 -5.32
N LEU A 70 -19.89 16.49 -5.87
CA LEU A 70 -18.69 16.23 -5.05
C LEU A 70 -18.47 17.30 -3.96
N GLN A 71 -18.73 18.57 -4.25
CA GLN A 71 -18.63 19.67 -3.27
C GLN A 71 -19.59 19.49 -2.07
N GLY A 72 -20.74 18.83 -2.28
CA GLY A 72 -21.74 18.60 -1.22
C GLY A 72 -21.44 17.39 -0.34
N SER A 73 -20.62 16.45 -0.82
CA SER A 73 -20.29 15.20 -0.12
C SER A 73 -19.00 15.32 0.70
N PRO A 74 -18.92 14.67 1.88
CA PRO A 74 -17.68 14.59 2.62
C PRO A 74 -16.64 13.75 1.86
N LEU A 75 -15.41 14.25 1.79
CA LEU A 75 -14.26 13.57 1.23
C LEU A 75 -13.61 12.69 2.31
N TYR A 76 -13.57 11.38 2.08
CA TYR A 76 -12.77 10.44 2.86
C TYR A 76 -11.56 9.99 2.05
N ILE A 77 -10.38 9.98 2.66
CA ILE A 77 -9.16 9.47 2.04
C ILE A 77 -8.83 8.12 2.68
N VAL A 78 -8.90 7.06 1.88
CA VAL A 78 -8.71 5.70 2.35
C VAL A 78 -7.55 5.07 1.59
N ALA A 79 -6.65 4.39 2.30
CA ALA A 79 -5.54 3.69 1.68
C ALA A 79 -5.08 2.48 2.50
N GLU A 80 -4.35 1.59 1.84
CA GLU A 80 -3.74 0.40 2.43
C GLU A 80 -2.20 0.48 2.33
N SER A 81 -1.48 -0.22 3.20
CA SER A 81 -0.04 -0.43 3.09
C SER A 81 0.74 0.90 3.01
N TYR A 82 1.66 1.06 2.05
CA TYR A 82 2.39 2.31 1.83
C TYR A 82 1.45 3.49 1.49
N GLY A 83 0.29 3.20 0.90
CA GLY A 83 -0.74 4.17 0.62
C GLY A 83 -1.20 4.95 1.87
N GLY A 84 -1.08 4.37 3.07
CA GLY A 84 -1.37 5.07 4.32
C GLY A 84 -0.52 6.33 4.52
N LYS A 85 0.75 6.32 4.09
CA LYS A 85 1.60 7.53 4.12
C LYS A 85 1.12 8.59 3.17
N PHE A 86 0.75 8.20 1.95
CA PHE A 86 0.16 9.11 0.98
C PHE A 86 -1.17 9.68 1.50
N ALA A 87 -2.00 8.86 2.15
CA ALA A 87 -3.30 9.26 2.66
C ALA A 87 -3.18 10.37 3.72
N VAL A 88 -2.37 10.18 4.76
CA VAL A 88 -2.21 11.18 5.83
C VAL A 88 -1.55 12.47 5.31
N THR A 89 -0.55 12.33 4.43
CA THR A 89 0.17 13.48 3.87
C THR A 89 -0.73 14.28 2.93
N THR A 90 -1.55 13.59 2.13
CA THR A 90 -2.56 14.21 1.26
C THR A 90 -3.66 14.85 2.08
N ALA A 91 -4.16 14.20 3.14
CA ALA A 91 -5.19 14.75 3.99
C ALA A 91 -4.78 16.09 4.62
N LEU A 92 -3.54 16.21 5.11
CA LEU A 92 -3.01 17.48 5.61
C LEU A 92 -2.89 18.54 4.52
N THR A 93 -2.43 18.15 3.33
CA THR A 93 -2.26 19.08 2.19
C THR A 93 -3.62 19.56 1.67
N ALA A 94 -4.59 18.66 1.56
CA ALA A 94 -5.97 18.94 1.19
C ALA A 94 -6.67 19.81 2.25
N LEU A 95 -6.49 19.54 3.54
CA LEU A 95 -7.06 20.35 4.62
C LEU A 95 -6.54 21.80 4.58
N LYS A 96 -5.25 21.99 4.31
CA LYS A 96 -4.67 23.33 4.07
C LYS A 96 -5.31 24.00 2.86
N ALA A 97 -5.44 23.28 1.74
CA ALA A 97 -6.10 23.79 0.54
C ALA A 97 -7.58 24.16 0.76
N ILE A 98 -8.31 23.39 1.58
CA ILE A 98 -9.69 23.69 1.96
C ILE A 98 -9.77 24.97 2.77
N ARG A 99 -8.92 25.11 3.80
CA ARG A 99 -8.87 26.32 4.65
C ARG A 99 -8.51 27.58 3.88
N HIS A 100 -7.70 27.46 2.84
CA HIS A 100 -7.33 28.56 1.96
C HIS A 100 -8.36 28.81 0.83
N GLY A 101 -9.45 28.03 0.76
CA GLY A 101 -10.47 28.16 -0.27
C GLY A 101 -10.07 27.66 -1.66
N HIS A 102 -8.91 27.00 -1.80
CA HIS A 102 -8.44 26.44 -3.07
C HIS A 102 -9.13 25.12 -3.42
N LEU A 103 -9.48 24.31 -2.41
CA LEU A 103 -10.22 23.07 -2.56
C LEU A 103 -11.61 23.21 -1.93
N ARG A 104 -12.66 23.15 -2.75
CA ARG A 104 -14.05 23.23 -2.28
C ARG A 104 -14.56 21.86 -1.83
N ALA A 105 -14.01 21.32 -0.74
CA ALA A 105 -14.40 20.03 -0.18
C ALA A 105 -14.57 20.13 1.35
N LYS A 106 -15.33 19.21 1.93
CA LYS A 106 -15.34 18.97 3.37
C LYS A 106 -14.55 17.68 3.64
N LEU A 107 -13.41 17.76 4.32
CA LEU A 107 -12.67 16.56 4.72
C LEU A 107 -13.46 15.85 5.83
N GLY A 108 -13.93 14.64 5.53
CA GLY A 108 -14.71 13.79 6.46
C GLY A 108 -13.82 12.93 7.35
N GLY A 109 -12.71 12.43 6.84
CA GLY A 109 -11.78 11.61 7.62
C GLY A 109 -10.73 10.90 6.77
N VAL A 110 -9.87 10.15 7.45
CA VAL A 110 -8.83 9.31 6.86
C VAL A 110 -8.93 7.90 7.42
N ALA A 111 -8.91 6.88 6.56
CA ALA A 111 -8.88 5.48 7.00
C ALA A 111 -7.62 4.77 6.47
N LEU A 112 -6.92 4.11 7.39
CA LEU A 112 -5.62 3.49 7.18
C LEU A 112 -5.75 1.98 7.42
N GLY A 113 -5.73 1.20 6.34
CA GLY A 113 -5.70 -0.26 6.38
C GLY A 113 -4.28 -0.77 6.38
N ASP A 114 -3.91 -1.63 7.34
CA ASP A 114 -2.64 -2.38 7.35
C ASP A 114 -1.42 -1.55 6.91
N SER A 115 -1.35 -0.31 7.41
CA SER A 115 -0.55 0.75 6.79
C SER A 115 0.89 0.79 7.29
N TRP A 116 1.84 0.97 6.37
CA TRP A 116 3.25 1.21 6.66
C TRP A 116 3.47 2.65 7.14
N ILE A 117 2.98 3.00 8.33
CA ILE A 117 2.99 4.38 8.86
C ILE A 117 4.16 4.66 9.79
N SER A 118 4.52 3.67 10.61
CA SER A 118 5.65 3.70 11.55
C SER A 118 6.60 2.54 11.23
N PRO A 119 7.65 2.79 10.44
CA PRO A 119 8.64 1.76 10.12
C PRO A 119 9.28 1.17 11.38
N GLU A 120 9.58 2.00 12.39
CA GLU A 120 10.18 1.55 13.66
C GLU A 120 9.28 0.53 14.38
N ASP A 121 8.02 0.87 14.63
CA ASP A 121 7.11 -0.02 15.35
C ASP A 121 6.83 -1.31 14.56
N SER A 122 6.76 -1.19 13.23
CA SER A 122 6.55 -2.34 12.34
C SER A 122 7.70 -3.34 12.45
N VAL A 123 8.95 -2.91 12.22
CA VAL A 123 10.10 -3.83 12.20
C VAL A 123 10.40 -4.43 13.58
N LEU A 124 10.15 -3.69 14.67
CA LEU A 124 10.32 -4.20 16.03
C LEU A 124 9.27 -5.26 16.39
N SER A 125 8.13 -5.30 15.70
CA SER A 125 7.06 -6.27 15.97
C SER A 125 7.28 -7.63 15.28
N TRP A 126 8.06 -7.67 14.19
CA TRP A 126 8.15 -8.85 13.31
C TRP A 126 8.75 -10.08 13.99
N GLY A 127 9.93 -9.93 14.60
CA GLY A 127 10.60 -11.04 15.32
C GLY A 127 9.72 -11.64 16.42
N PRO A 128 9.24 -10.82 17.39
CA PRO A 128 8.37 -11.30 18.46
C PRO A 128 7.08 -11.97 17.96
N LEU A 129 6.43 -11.42 16.94
CA LEU A 129 5.21 -12.00 16.36
C LEU A 129 5.48 -13.38 15.75
N LEU A 130 6.52 -13.51 14.92
CA LEU A 130 6.87 -14.77 14.28
C LEU A 130 7.30 -15.82 15.30
N TYR A 131 8.02 -15.42 16.34
CA TYR A 131 8.42 -16.32 17.42
C TYR A 131 7.20 -16.85 18.19
N GLN A 132 6.26 -15.98 18.56
CA GLN A 132 5.02 -16.37 19.25
C GLN A 132 4.14 -17.31 18.42
N LEU A 133 4.21 -17.22 17.09
CA LEU A 133 3.52 -18.11 16.17
C LEU A 133 4.32 -19.37 15.81
N SER A 134 5.45 -19.60 16.49
CA SER A 134 6.36 -20.72 16.22
C SER A 134 6.84 -20.77 14.76
N ARG A 135 6.91 -19.61 14.10
CA ARG A 135 7.46 -19.48 12.74
C ARG A 135 8.98 -19.40 12.75
N ILE A 136 9.58 -18.86 13.81
CA ILE A 136 11.03 -18.79 14.00
C ILE A 136 11.38 -19.31 15.39
N ASP A 137 12.62 -19.79 15.56
CA ASP A 137 13.16 -20.20 16.86
C ASP A 137 13.85 -19.05 17.60
N GLU A 138 14.48 -19.34 18.74
CA GLU A 138 15.20 -18.35 19.54
C GLU A 138 16.35 -17.67 18.77
N LYS A 139 17.03 -18.41 17.88
CA LYS A 139 18.12 -17.88 17.06
C LYS A 139 17.57 -16.91 16.02
N GLY A 140 16.48 -17.29 15.35
CA GLY A 140 15.78 -16.42 14.40
C GLY A 140 15.27 -15.15 15.06
N LEU A 141 14.71 -15.25 16.28
CA LEU A 141 14.29 -14.09 17.07
C LEU A 141 15.46 -13.14 17.36
N GLN A 142 16.57 -13.67 17.89
CA GLN A 142 17.77 -12.86 18.19
C GLN A 142 18.32 -12.13 16.95
N GLN A 143 18.33 -12.80 15.80
CA GLN A 143 18.78 -12.19 14.55
C GLN A 143 17.83 -11.07 14.09
N CYS A 144 16.52 -11.31 14.11
CA CYS A 144 15.52 -10.31 13.76
C CYS A 144 15.58 -9.09 14.69
N ASP A 145 15.66 -9.31 16.01
CA ASP A 145 15.73 -8.25 17.01
C ASP A 145 17.00 -7.40 16.87
N SER A 146 18.14 -8.01 16.54
CA SER A 146 19.39 -7.29 16.29
C SER A 146 19.25 -6.33 15.10
N LEU A 147 18.70 -6.81 13.99
CA LEU A 147 18.46 -6.00 12.79
C LEU A 147 17.40 -4.91 13.04
N ALA A 148 16.30 -5.23 13.73
CA ALA A 148 15.27 -4.25 14.09
C ALA A 148 15.83 -3.13 14.99
N ASN A 149 16.67 -3.46 15.97
CA ASN A 149 17.34 -2.47 16.83
C ASN A 149 18.35 -1.62 16.06
N LYS A 150 19.06 -2.19 15.08
CA LYS A 150 19.92 -1.43 14.16
C LYS A 150 19.10 -0.43 13.33
N ILE A 151 17.96 -0.85 12.77
CA ILE A 151 17.04 0.02 12.05
C ILE A 151 16.56 1.16 12.95
N LYS A 152 16.11 0.85 14.17
CA LYS A 152 15.70 1.86 15.16
C LYS A 152 16.78 2.92 15.42
N ALA A 153 18.04 2.50 15.60
CA ALA A 153 19.15 3.42 15.79
C ALA A 153 19.38 4.31 14.56
N GLN A 154 19.30 3.74 13.35
CA GLN A 154 19.44 4.48 12.09
C GLN A 154 18.29 5.48 11.88
N LEU A 155 17.05 5.10 12.21
CA LEU A 155 15.89 5.99 12.16
C LEU A 155 16.04 7.17 13.12
N LYS A 156 16.47 6.93 14.36
CA LYS A 156 16.78 7.99 15.34
C LYS A 156 17.87 8.95 14.84
N ALA A 157 18.87 8.42 14.14
CA ALA A 157 19.94 9.20 13.51
C ALA A 157 19.52 9.84 12.17
N LYS A 158 18.27 9.68 11.72
CA LYS A 158 17.74 10.13 10.42
C LYS A 158 18.50 9.58 9.21
N GLN A 159 19.16 8.44 9.36
CA GLN A 159 19.90 7.74 8.32
C GLN A 159 18.96 6.84 7.50
N TYR A 160 17.96 7.44 6.84
CA TYR A 160 16.84 6.70 6.24
C TYR A 160 17.26 5.71 5.13
N ALA A 161 18.22 6.08 4.27
CA ALA A 161 18.73 5.16 3.26
C ALA A 161 19.48 3.95 3.86
N ALA A 162 20.22 4.17 4.96
CA ALA A 162 20.89 3.09 5.67
C ALA A 162 19.89 2.20 6.43
N ALA A 163 18.82 2.80 6.97
CA ALA A 163 17.70 2.08 7.58
C ALA A 163 16.97 1.20 6.56
N GLU A 164 16.80 1.69 5.33
CA GLU A 164 16.13 0.95 4.25
C GLU A 164 16.94 -0.29 3.85
N LYS A 165 18.26 -0.16 3.77
CA LYS A 165 19.15 -1.31 3.55
C LYS A 165 19.12 -2.32 4.72
N SER A 166 19.17 -1.86 5.97
CA SER A 166 19.03 -2.77 7.11
C SER A 166 17.64 -3.43 7.18
N TRP A 167 16.62 -2.76 6.64
CA TRP A 167 15.28 -3.33 6.52
C TRP A 167 15.22 -4.43 5.45
N GLU A 168 15.92 -4.29 4.33
CA GLU A 168 16.14 -5.38 3.35
C GLU A 168 16.84 -6.59 4.00
N ASP A 169 17.86 -6.33 4.82
CA ASP A 169 18.56 -7.38 5.57
C ASP A 169 17.59 -8.10 6.54
N LEU A 170 16.69 -7.36 7.20
CA LEU A 170 15.69 -7.93 8.11
C LEU A 170 14.65 -8.78 7.38
N GLU A 171 14.13 -8.32 6.24
CA GLU A 171 13.21 -9.12 5.42
C GLU A 171 13.85 -10.44 5.00
N SER A 172 15.11 -10.37 4.55
CA SER A 172 15.87 -11.56 4.15
C SER A 172 16.05 -12.54 5.32
N ALA A 173 16.39 -12.03 6.51
CA ALA A 173 16.50 -12.84 7.71
C ALA A 173 15.16 -13.50 8.08
N VAL A 174 14.04 -12.76 8.00
CA VAL A 174 12.71 -13.32 8.25
C VAL A 174 12.42 -14.47 7.29
N LEU A 175 12.62 -14.29 5.99
CA LEU A 175 12.36 -15.34 5.00
C LEU A 175 13.21 -16.59 5.26
N GLU A 176 14.50 -16.42 5.53
CA GLU A 176 15.43 -17.52 5.81
C GLU A 176 15.02 -18.29 7.07
N GLN A 177 14.71 -17.60 8.16
CA GLN A 177 14.45 -18.22 9.46
C GLN A 177 13.04 -18.81 9.58
N SER A 178 12.10 -18.41 8.71
CA SER A 178 10.68 -18.75 8.82
C SER A 178 10.16 -19.77 7.81
N ASN A 179 11.07 -20.42 7.07
CA ASN A 179 10.71 -21.26 5.92
C ASN A 179 9.94 -20.47 4.84
N SER A 180 10.42 -19.26 4.51
CA SER A 180 9.82 -18.37 3.50
C SER A 180 8.36 -18.01 3.81
N VAL A 181 8.10 -17.50 5.01
CA VAL A 181 6.76 -17.01 5.38
C VAL A 181 6.26 -15.94 4.40
N ASN A 182 4.98 -16.00 4.06
CA ASN A 182 4.35 -14.96 3.24
C ASN A 182 4.06 -13.71 4.07
N PHE A 183 4.65 -12.56 3.71
CA PHE A 183 4.54 -11.30 4.45
C PHE A 183 3.12 -10.70 4.47
N TYR A 184 2.27 -11.07 3.50
CA TYR A 184 0.88 -10.63 3.43
C TYR A 184 -0.10 -11.60 4.10
N ASN A 185 0.34 -12.83 4.37
CA ASN A 185 -0.42 -13.82 5.12
C ASN A 185 0.52 -14.80 5.82
N ILE A 186 0.88 -14.47 7.06
CA ILE A 186 1.83 -15.26 7.88
C ILE A 186 1.36 -16.68 8.23
N LEU A 187 0.12 -17.06 7.88
CA LEU A 187 -0.36 -18.45 7.95
C LEU A 187 0.00 -19.29 6.72
N LYS A 188 0.65 -18.68 5.73
CA LYS A 188 1.09 -19.32 4.50
C LYS A 188 2.59 -19.13 4.32
N ASP A 189 3.13 -19.99 3.48
CA ASP A 189 4.50 -19.89 3.00
C ASP A 189 4.43 -19.45 1.53
N GLU A 190 5.48 -18.81 1.07
CA GLU A 190 5.67 -18.56 -0.36
C GLU A 190 5.85 -19.89 -1.10
N SER A 191 5.45 -19.96 -2.38
CA SER A 191 5.65 -21.19 -3.16
C SER A 191 7.14 -21.51 -3.33
N SER A 192 7.50 -22.75 -3.65
CA SER A 192 8.93 -23.11 -3.83
C SER A 192 9.62 -22.34 -4.95
N GLU A 193 8.90 -22.00 -6.01
CA GLU A 193 9.38 -21.13 -7.09
C GLU A 193 9.56 -19.68 -6.61
N ASP A 194 8.64 -19.21 -5.76
CA ASP A 194 8.69 -17.86 -5.20
C ASP A 194 9.82 -17.70 -4.20
N ALA A 195 9.99 -18.65 -3.29
CA ALA A 195 11.09 -18.69 -2.35
C ALA A 195 12.46 -18.64 -3.06
N ALA A 196 12.61 -19.34 -4.19
CA ALA A 196 13.84 -19.31 -4.99
C ALA A 196 14.10 -17.93 -5.63
N VAL A 197 13.05 -17.24 -6.10
CA VAL A 197 13.17 -15.88 -6.61
C VAL A 197 13.49 -14.89 -5.48
N LEU A 198 12.80 -15.01 -4.34
CA LEU A 198 13.02 -14.15 -3.18
C LEU A 198 14.45 -14.31 -2.63
N ALA A 199 14.99 -15.53 -2.60
CA ALA A 199 16.35 -15.81 -2.17
C ALA A 199 17.44 -15.17 -3.07
N THR A 200 17.11 -14.79 -4.31
CA THR A 200 18.09 -14.28 -5.30
C THR A 200 17.90 -12.80 -5.65
N ALA A 201 16.80 -12.15 -5.25
CA ALA A 201 16.34 -10.91 -5.88
C ALA A 201 16.60 -9.59 -5.12
N GLY A 202 17.03 -9.58 -3.85
CA GLY A 202 17.27 -8.32 -3.12
C GLY A 202 16.03 -7.39 -3.13
N ALA A 203 16.14 -6.07 -3.39
CA ALA A 203 14.98 -5.17 -3.49
C ALA A 203 13.86 -5.63 -4.47
N ALA A 204 14.16 -6.51 -5.43
CA ALA A 204 13.16 -7.13 -6.31
C ALA A 204 12.29 -8.21 -5.61
N VAL A 205 12.63 -8.62 -4.38
CA VAL A 205 11.81 -9.45 -3.47
C VAL A 205 10.40 -8.87 -3.30
N ARG A 206 10.28 -7.54 -3.22
CA ARG A 206 9.02 -6.83 -2.93
C ARG A 206 8.06 -6.78 -4.11
N LYS A 207 8.60 -6.61 -5.33
CA LYS A 207 7.80 -6.66 -6.55
C LYS A 207 7.14 -8.02 -6.69
N VAL A 208 7.90 -9.07 -6.39
CA VAL A 208 7.45 -10.45 -6.58
C VAL A 208 6.37 -10.82 -5.55
N GLY A 209 6.61 -10.57 -4.26
CA GLY A 209 5.67 -10.98 -3.19
C GLY A 209 4.28 -10.36 -3.30
N TYR A 210 4.17 -9.03 -3.49
CA TYR A 210 2.86 -8.36 -3.57
C TYR A 210 2.12 -8.62 -4.89
N THR A 211 2.81 -8.46 -6.02
CA THR A 211 2.24 -8.74 -7.36
C THR A 211 1.74 -10.18 -7.42
N ARG A 212 2.45 -11.13 -6.80
CA ARG A 212 1.99 -12.52 -6.73
C ARG A 212 0.89 -12.76 -5.71
N TYR A 213 0.90 -12.10 -4.54
CA TYR A 213 -0.24 -12.13 -3.63
C TYR A 213 -1.52 -11.69 -4.34
N LEU A 214 -1.47 -10.57 -5.07
CA LEU A 214 -2.58 -10.08 -5.85
C LEU A 214 -2.93 -10.99 -7.02
N SER A 215 -1.94 -11.47 -7.78
CA SER A 215 -2.15 -12.46 -8.85
C SER A 215 -2.79 -13.75 -8.34
N SER A 216 -2.46 -14.21 -7.13
CA SER A 216 -3.09 -15.38 -6.49
C SER A 216 -4.58 -15.17 -6.19
N LYS A 217 -5.05 -13.92 -6.17
CA LYS A 217 -6.47 -13.57 -6.06
C LYS A 217 -7.16 -13.47 -7.42
N ALA A 218 -6.42 -13.43 -8.52
CA ALA A 218 -6.98 -13.34 -9.85
C ALA A 218 -7.36 -14.75 -10.35
N THR A 219 -8.56 -14.87 -10.90
CA THR A 219 -9.10 -16.12 -11.47
C THR A 219 -9.00 -16.19 -12.99
N ARG A 220 -8.62 -15.09 -13.65
CA ARG A 220 -8.49 -14.97 -15.11
C ARG A 220 -7.07 -15.23 -15.61
N GLU A 221 -6.96 -15.77 -16.82
CA GLU A 221 -5.70 -15.85 -17.56
C GLU A 221 -5.15 -14.44 -17.84
N GLY A 222 -3.85 -14.24 -17.60
CA GLY A 222 -3.21 -12.92 -17.62
C GLY A 222 -3.47 -12.04 -16.39
N GLY A 223 -4.29 -12.48 -15.43
CA GLY A 223 -4.52 -11.77 -14.17
C GLY A 223 -5.07 -10.35 -14.33
N LEU A 224 -4.77 -9.49 -13.35
CA LEU A 224 -5.13 -8.06 -13.42
C LEU A 224 -4.38 -7.34 -14.54
N ASP A 225 -3.12 -7.70 -14.81
CA ASP A 225 -2.32 -7.07 -15.86
C ASP A 225 -2.97 -7.21 -17.24
N GLY A 226 -3.38 -8.43 -17.59
CA GLY A 226 -4.10 -8.69 -18.84
C GLY A 226 -5.41 -7.91 -18.93
N LEU A 227 -6.18 -7.85 -17.84
CA LEU A 227 -7.43 -7.06 -17.79
C LEU A 227 -7.18 -5.58 -18.05
N MET A 228 -6.17 -5.02 -17.38
CA MET A 228 -5.86 -3.61 -17.46
C MET A 228 -5.36 -3.25 -18.86
N ASN A 229 -4.44 -4.05 -19.41
CA ASN A 229 -3.79 -3.79 -20.68
C ASN A 229 -4.64 -4.09 -21.93
N ALA A 230 -5.64 -4.98 -21.83
CA ALA A 230 -6.55 -5.26 -22.94
C ALA A 230 -7.88 -4.52 -22.80
N GLU A 231 -8.77 -4.97 -21.91
CA GLU A 231 -10.15 -4.47 -21.86
C GLU A 231 -10.25 -3.05 -21.29
N VAL A 232 -9.56 -2.75 -20.18
CA VAL A 232 -9.65 -1.44 -19.52
C VAL A 232 -8.99 -0.36 -20.37
N LYS A 233 -7.77 -0.61 -20.87
CA LYS A 233 -7.06 0.32 -21.74
C LYS A 233 -7.89 0.69 -22.98
N ALA A 234 -8.51 -0.30 -23.62
CA ALA A 234 -9.38 -0.08 -24.77
C ALA A 234 -10.63 0.75 -24.42
N LYS A 235 -11.21 0.54 -23.22
CA LYS A 235 -12.37 1.32 -22.76
C LYS A 235 -12.03 2.75 -22.35
N LEU A 236 -10.86 2.98 -21.76
CA LEU A 236 -10.41 4.33 -21.39
C LEU A 236 -10.14 5.20 -22.63
N GLY A 237 -9.56 4.63 -23.69
CA GLY A 237 -9.35 5.31 -24.98
C GLY A 237 -8.37 6.50 -24.95
N ILE A 238 -7.85 6.86 -23.78
CA ILE A 238 -6.93 7.98 -23.56
C ILE A 238 -5.49 7.54 -23.30
N ILE A 239 -5.25 6.24 -23.12
CA ILE A 239 -3.93 5.69 -22.82
C ILE A 239 -3.18 5.41 -24.13
N PRO A 240 -1.94 5.89 -24.30
CA PRO A 240 -1.16 5.64 -25.51
C PRO A 240 -1.00 4.15 -25.82
N ASN A 241 -1.04 3.78 -27.11
CA ASN A 241 -0.92 2.39 -27.54
C ASN A 241 0.40 1.73 -27.09
N ASN A 242 1.49 2.50 -27.07
CA ASN A 242 2.82 2.05 -26.63
C ASN A 242 3.03 2.08 -25.10
N PHE A 243 2.02 2.45 -24.31
CA PHE A 243 2.10 2.48 -22.86
C PHE A 243 1.42 1.27 -22.23
N THR A 244 2.09 0.58 -21.32
CA THR A 244 1.59 -0.62 -20.66
C THR A 244 1.36 -0.32 -19.19
N TRP A 245 0.17 -0.67 -18.68
CA TRP A 245 -0.11 -0.67 -17.26
C TRP A 245 0.78 -1.67 -16.54
N GLY A 246 1.27 -1.30 -15.37
CA GLY A 246 1.93 -2.23 -14.46
C GLY A 246 1.35 -2.10 -13.05
N GLU A 247 1.21 -3.24 -12.38
CA GLU A 247 0.66 -3.32 -11.02
C GLU A 247 1.54 -2.59 -9.99
N GLN A 248 2.86 -2.67 -10.17
CA GLN A 248 3.85 -1.93 -9.39
C GLN A 248 4.90 -1.32 -10.31
N SER A 249 5.51 -0.22 -9.84
CA SER A 249 6.53 0.50 -10.57
C SER A 249 7.84 0.54 -9.79
N GLY A 250 8.86 -0.15 -10.30
CA GLY A 250 10.22 -0.10 -9.76
C GLY A 250 10.80 1.31 -9.84
N ASP A 251 10.49 2.05 -10.91
CA ASP A 251 10.91 3.44 -11.08
C ASP A 251 10.36 4.35 -9.99
N VAL A 252 9.09 4.15 -9.59
CA VAL A 252 8.49 4.90 -8.47
C VAL A 252 9.13 4.52 -7.15
N PHE A 253 9.38 3.22 -6.94
CA PHE A 253 10.07 2.75 -5.74
C PHE A 253 11.46 3.38 -5.62
N GLU A 254 12.26 3.34 -6.69
CA GLU A 254 13.58 3.98 -6.76
C GLU A 254 13.50 5.50 -6.58
N ALA A 255 12.50 6.16 -7.17
CA ALA A 255 12.32 7.61 -7.03
C ALA A 255 12.02 8.03 -5.58
N LEU A 256 11.31 7.19 -4.83
CA LEU A 256 10.95 7.41 -3.42
C LEU A 256 11.98 6.86 -2.42
N ALA A 257 13.11 6.33 -2.90
CA ALA A 257 14.17 5.80 -2.05
C ALA A 257 14.61 6.84 -1.00
N GLY A 258 14.77 6.39 0.25
CA GLY A 258 15.08 7.26 1.38
C GLY A 258 13.89 8.04 1.97
N ASP A 259 12.71 8.05 1.33
CA ASP A 259 11.46 8.46 1.97
C ASP A 259 10.71 7.25 2.57
N PHE A 260 10.97 6.06 2.04
CA PHE A 260 10.35 4.79 2.47
C PHE A 260 10.46 4.52 3.98
N MET A 261 11.60 4.85 4.60
CA MET A 261 11.83 4.65 6.03
C MET A 261 11.46 5.86 6.90
N LYS A 262 10.96 6.97 6.34
CA LYS A 262 10.52 8.11 7.15
C LYS A 262 9.14 7.81 7.75
N PRO A 263 8.94 7.94 9.08
CA PRO A 263 7.63 7.74 9.69
C PRO A 263 6.69 8.90 9.32
N ARG A 264 5.38 8.62 9.30
CA ARG A 264 4.30 9.62 9.10
C ARG A 264 3.32 9.70 10.27
N ILE A 265 3.76 9.27 11.45
CA ILE A 265 2.97 9.32 12.70
C ILE A 265 2.68 10.77 13.12
N ASN A 266 3.60 11.71 12.86
CA ASN A 266 3.40 13.12 13.19
C ASN A 266 2.27 13.75 12.37
N GLU A 267 2.03 13.26 11.17
CA GLU A 267 0.96 13.69 10.29
C GLU A 267 -0.40 13.20 10.82
N VAL A 268 -0.47 11.98 11.35
CA VAL A 268 -1.64 11.45 12.07
C VAL A 268 -1.96 12.34 13.27
N ASP A 269 -0.96 12.64 14.11
CA ASP A 269 -1.13 13.51 15.28
C ASP A 269 -1.63 14.90 14.90
N GLN A 270 -1.13 15.45 13.80
CA GLN A 270 -1.59 16.74 13.28
C GLN A 270 -3.04 16.68 12.83
N LEU A 271 -3.46 15.64 12.12
CA LEU A 271 -4.85 15.47 11.68
C LEU A 271 -5.80 15.41 12.87
N LEU A 272 -5.46 14.61 13.90
CA LEU A 272 -6.23 14.49 15.13
C LEU A 272 -6.35 15.83 15.86
N ARG A 273 -5.23 16.57 16.04
CA ARG A 273 -5.25 17.92 16.64
C ARG A 273 -6.09 18.92 15.87
N LEU A 274 -6.21 18.74 14.55
CA LEU A 274 -7.01 19.60 13.68
C LEU A 274 -8.48 19.15 13.60
N GLY A 275 -8.90 18.14 14.37
CA GLY A 275 -10.26 17.66 14.46
C GLY A 275 -10.68 16.72 13.31
N VAL A 276 -9.72 16.13 12.60
CA VAL A 276 -10.00 15.15 11.54
C VAL A 276 -10.07 13.75 12.15
N GLU A 277 -11.14 13.01 11.82
CA GLU A 277 -11.26 11.61 12.22
C GLU A 277 -10.24 10.74 11.48
N VAL A 278 -9.48 9.94 12.23
CA VAL A 278 -8.54 8.95 11.68
C VAL A 278 -8.94 7.57 12.18
N THR A 279 -9.24 6.67 11.27
CA THR A 279 -9.52 5.25 11.56
C THR A 279 -8.32 4.40 11.14
N ILE A 280 -7.84 3.54 12.03
CA ILE A 280 -6.79 2.57 11.73
C ILE A 280 -7.41 1.19 11.88
N TYR A 281 -7.28 0.34 10.86
CA TYR A 281 -7.73 -1.04 10.89
C TYR A 281 -6.64 -1.97 10.36
N SER A 282 -6.54 -3.16 10.92
CA SER A 282 -5.55 -4.16 10.52
C SER A 282 -6.17 -5.54 10.47
N GLY A 283 -5.87 -6.30 9.43
CA GLY A 283 -6.31 -7.67 9.26
C GLY A 283 -5.48 -8.62 10.12
N GLN A 284 -6.08 -9.25 11.13
CA GLN A 284 -5.34 -10.12 12.05
C GLN A 284 -4.85 -11.43 11.38
N VAL A 285 -5.67 -12.06 10.52
CA VAL A 285 -5.35 -13.27 9.73
C VAL A 285 -6.53 -13.59 8.78
N TRP A 286 -6.33 -13.69 7.46
CA TRP A 286 -7.42 -14.03 6.52
C TRP A 286 -7.68 -15.55 6.47
N LYS A 287 -8.76 -16.02 7.11
CA LYS A 287 -9.39 -17.32 6.80
C LYS A 287 -10.67 -17.08 5.98
N LYS A 288 -10.74 -17.65 4.77
CA LYS A 288 -11.97 -17.78 4.00
C LYS A 288 -12.33 -19.27 3.98
N HIS A 289 -13.17 -19.71 4.92
CA HIS A 289 -13.95 -20.93 4.75
C HIS A 289 -15.43 -20.64 5.04
N PRO A 290 -16.37 -21.23 4.28
CA PRO A 290 -17.80 -20.97 4.42
C PRO A 290 -18.36 -21.57 5.71
N PRO A 291 -19.50 -21.05 6.22
CA PRO A 291 -20.17 -21.61 7.39
C PRO A 291 -20.96 -22.86 6.97
N SER A 292 -20.44 -24.04 7.33
CA SER A 292 -21.15 -25.33 7.33
C SER A 292 -20.16 -26.38 7.86
N LEU A 293 -20.40 -27.23 8.85
CA LEU A 293 -21.61 -27.77 9.44
C LEU A 293 -21.20 -28.41 10.80
N LEU A 294 -22.13 -28.36 11.76
CA LEU A 294 -22.39 -29.36 12.80
C LEU A 294 -21.37 -29.57 13.95
N CYS A 295 -21.89 -29.30 15.16
CA CYS A 295 -21.57 -30.07 16.36
C CYS A 295 -21.51 -31.59 16.08
N PRO A 296 -20.76 -32.32 16.89
CA PRO A 296 -21.48 -33.20 17.80
C PRO A 296 -21.00 -33.04 19.24
N THR A 297 -21.99 -32.99 20.11
CA THR A 297 -21.93 -33.36 21.52
C THR A 297 -21.35 -34.76 21.69
N SER A 298 -20.41 -34.88 22.63
CA SER A 298 -20.48 -35.81 23.76
C SER A 298 -19.33 -35.49 24.71
#